data_AF-A0A6P0XRT9-F1
#
_entry.id   AF-A0A6P0XRT9-F1
#
_cell.length_a   1.000
_cell.length_b   1.000
_cell.length_c   1.000
_cell.angle_alpha   90.00
_cell.angle_beta   90.00
_cell.angle_gamma   90.00
#
_symmetry.space_group_name_H-M   'P 1'
#
loop_
_entity.id
_entity.type
_entity.pdbx_description
1 polymer ?
#
loop_
_entity_poly.entity_id
_entity_poly.type
_entity_poly.pdbx_seq_one_letter_code
_entity_poly.pdbx_strand_id
1 'polypeptide(L)' 'MKNIKFNDLEKQILLVQKELISIEHEGKTIGYYYPVGDREVAKKAKEELDRITEKT' A
#
# COMPACT_ATOMS: atom_id res chain seq x y z
N MET A 1 -5.27 -11.32 -6.10
CA MET A 1 -5.49 -10.33 -5.02
C MET A 1 -4.70 -10.77 -3.80
N LYS A 2 -3.81 -9.91 -3.30
CA LYS A 2 -2.84 -10.24 -2.26
C LYS A 2 -3.09 -9.41 -1.01
N ASN A 3 -3.11 -10.04 0.16
CA ASN A 3 -3.21 -9.33 1.43
C ASN A 3 -1.80 -9.11 2.00
N ILE A 4 -1.49 -7.86 2.36
CA ILE A 4 -0.21 -7.50 2.98
C ILE A 4 -0.46 -6.64 4.21
N LYS A 5 0.44 -6.75 5.18
CA LYS A 5 0.45 -5.85 6.33
C LYS A 5 0.93 -4.47 5.91
N PHE A 6 0.40 -3.43 6.55
CA PHE A 6 0.83 -2.04 6.35
C PHE A 6 2.35 -1.87 6.44
N ASN A 7 3.00 -2.48 7.45
CA ASN A 7 4.47 -2.43 7.60
C ASN A 7 5.22 -3.10 6.44
N ASP A 8 4.61 -4.03 5.74
CA ASP A 8 5.21 -4.68 4.57
C ASP A 8 5.06 -3.84 3.29
N LEU A 9 4.13 -2.87 3.24
CA LEU A 9 3.93 -1.97 2.10
C LEU A 9 5.21 -1.19 1.74
N GLU A 10 6.08 -0.95 2.72
CA GLU A 10 7.39 -0.32 2.51
C GLU A 10 8.31 -1.11 1.55
N LYS A 11 8.05 -2.40 1.38
CA LYS A 11 8.79 -3.22 0.42
C LYS A 11 8.38 -2.80 -0.98
N GLN A 12 9.27 -2.01 -1.62
CA GLN A 12 9.11 -1.52 -3.00
C GLN A 12 8.70 -2.62 -4.01
N ILE A 13 9.03 -3.88 -3.74
CA ILE A 13 8.68 -5.03 -4.59
C ILE A 13 7.16 -5.32 -4.66
N LEU A 14 6.39 -4.87 -3.67
CA LEU A 14 4.93 -5.01 -3.65
C LEU A 14 4.28 -3.89 -4.48
N LEU A 15 4.90 -2.71 -4.49
CA LEU A 15 4.44 -1.52 -5.20
C LEU A 15 4.58 -1.57 -6.73
N VAL A 16 5.30 -2.54 -7.27
CA VAL A 16 5.46 -2.75 -8.73
C VAL A 16 4.65 -3.91 -9.29
N GLN A 17 3.82 -4.57 -8.46
CA GLN A 17 3.01 -5.71 -8.90
C GLN A 17 1.76 -5.22 -9.63
N LYS A 18 1.44 -5.75 -10.81
CA LYS A 18 0.19 -5.41 -11.51
C LYS A 18 -1.03 -6.14 -10.95
N GLU A 19 -1.05 -6.38 -9.63
CA GLU A 19 -2.12 -7.06 -8.93
C GLU A 19 -2.65 -6.20 -7.79
N LEU A 20 -3.97 -6.22 -7.57
CA LEU A 20 -4.61 -5.53 -6.47
C LEU A 20 -4.10 -6.08 -5.12
N ILE A 21 -3.70 -5.15 -4.25
CA ILE A 21 -3.20 -5.39 -2.91
C ILE A 21 -4.22 -4.87 -1.90
N SER A 22 -4.63 -5.70 -0.94
CA SER A 22 -5.33 -5.23 0.26
C SER A 22 -4.31 -4.93 1.36
N ILE A 23 -4.46 -3.77 1.98
CA ILE A 23 -3.60 -3.32 3.08
C ILE A 23 -4.34 -3.56 4.39
N GLU A 24 -3.72 -4.35 5.26
CA GLU A 24 -4.23 -4.68 6.58
C GLU A 24 -3.39 -4.00 7.67
N HIS A 25 -4.07 -3.38 8.63
CA HIS A 25 -3.47 -2.79 9.82
C HIS A 25 -4.27 -3.24 11.05
N GLU A 26 -3.58 -3.80 12.05
CA GLU A 26 -4.20 -4.32 13.28
C GLU A 26 -5.38 -5.28 13.06
N GLY A 27 -5.29 -6.13 12.03
CA GLY A 27 -6.34 -7.10 11.68
C GLY A 27 -7.57 -6.49 10.98
N LYS A 28 -7.52 -5.21 10.61
CA LYS A 28 -8.54 -4.53 9.81
C LYS A 28 -7.98 -4.17 8.44
N THR A 29 -8.77 -4.42 7.39
CA THR A 29 -8.45 -3.88 6.06
C THR A 29 -8.68 -2.37 6.08
N ILE A 30 -7.61 -1.61 5.91
CA ILE A 30 -7.66 -0.14 5.92
C ILE A 30 -7.76 0.43 4.50
N GLY A 31 -7.44 -0.35 3.48
CA GLY A 31 -7.57 0.09 2.10
C GLY A 31 -7.18 -0.94 1.06
N TYR A 32 -7.51 -0.63 -0.19
CA TYR A 32 -7.07 -1.38 -1.35
C TYR A 32 -6.15 -0.50 -2.18
N TYR A 33 -5.02 -1.07 -2.56
CA TYR A 33 -4.01 -0.41 -3.36
C TYR A 33 -3.85 -1.18 -4.67
N TYR A 34 -4.08 -0.50 -5.78
CA TYR A 34 -3.81 -1.04 -7.10
C TYR A 34 -2.47 -0.49 -7.57
N PRO A 35 -1.39 -1.28 -7.54
CA PRO A 35 -0.11 -0.83 -8.05
C PRO A 35 -0.23 -0.76 -9.56
N VAL A 36 -0.34 0.47 -10.06
CA VAL A 36 0.08 0.75 -11.43
C VAL A 36 1.56 0.40 -11.48
N GLY A 37 2.01 -0.32 -12.51
CA GLY A 37 3.41 -0.75 -12.64
C GLY A 37 4.42 0.39 -12.80
N ASP A 38 4.03 1.61 -12.43
CA ASP A 38 4.77 2.84 -12.43
C ASP A 38 5.18 3.19 -11.00
N ARG A 39 6.48 3.13 -10.75
CA ARG A 39 7.10 3.32 -9.43
C ARG A 39 6.80 4.69 -8.83
N GLU A 40 6.60 5.73 -9.65
CA GLU A 40 6.35 7.09 -9.16
C GLU A 40 4.94 7.24 -8.58
N VAL A 41 3.94 6.65 -9.23
CA VAL A 41 2.56 6.67 -8.71
C VAL A 41 2.47 5.85 -7.42
N ALA A 42 3.22 4.76 -7.34
CA ALA A 42 3.25 3.95 -6.12
C ALA A 42 3.90 4.65 -4.94
N LYS A 43 4.94 5.44 -5.19
CA LYS A 43 5.56 6.29 -4.18
C LYS A 43 4.58 7.34 -3.66
N LYS A 44 3.87 8.04 -4.54
CA LYS A 44 2.86 9.04 -4.15
C LYS A 44 1.73 8.44 -3.32
N ALA A 45 1.27 7.24 -3.69
CA ALA A 45 0.24 6.53 -2.92
C ALA A 45 0.73 6.14 -1.52
N LYS A 46 1.99 5.72 -1.38
CA LYS A 46 2.60 5.47 -0.06
C LYS A 46 2.64 6.76 0.77
N GLU A 47 3.08 7.88 0.19
CA GLU A 47 3.14 9.16 0.89
C GLU A 47 1.76 9.63 1.39
N GLU A 48 0.70 9.43 0.61
CA GLU A 48 -0.67 9.75 1.06
C GLU A 48 -1.17 8.79 2.14
N LEU A 49 -0.82 7.50 2.06
CA LEU A 49 -1.13 6.53 3.13
C LEU A 49 -0.45 6.92 4.45
N ASP A 50 0.85 7.23 4.40
CA ASP A 50 1.63 7.68 5.57
C ASP A 50 0.97 8.88 6.25
N ARG A 51 0.53 9.87 5.46
CA ARG A 51 -0.20 11.06 5.96
C ARG A 51 -1.52 10.76 6.65
N ILE A 52 -2.25 9.74 6.20
CA ILE A 52 -3.51 9.33 6.81
C ILE A 52 -3.23 8.60 8.13
N THR A 53 -2.19 7.76 8.17
CA THR A 53 -1.80 7.04 9.39
C THR A 53 -1.10 7.91 10.44
N GLU A 54 -0.28 8.90 10.08
CA GLU A 54 0.35 9.82 11.04
C GLU A 54 -0.64 10.79 11.72
N LYS A 55 -1.85 10.94 11.16
CA LYS A 55 -2.89 11.81 11.71
C LYS A 55 -3.84 11.11 12.68
N THR A 56 -3.68 9.81 12.92
CA THR A 56 -4.52 9.00 13.81
C THR A 56 -3.73 8.60 15.05
#